data_AF-A0A7S2KX06-F1
#
_entry.id   AF-A0A7S2KX06-F1
#
_cell.length_a   1.000
_cell.length_b   1.000
_cell.length_c   1.000
_cell.angle_alpha   90.00
_cell.angle_beta   90.00
_cell.angle_gamma   90.00
#
_symmetry.space_group_name_H-M   'P 1'
#
loop_
_entity.id
_entity.type
_entity.pdbx_description
1 polymer ?
#
loop_
_entity_poly.entity_id
_entity_poly.type
_entity_poly.pdbx_seq_one_letter_code
_entity_poly.pdbx_strand_id
1 'polypeptide(L)'
;MPKEAAQKWWAHHHLPVKKKTASFAVDAAHSSSTIEVTKGATGDEEECNNNNGDQIIRGKGLALSSVSIEQDSAYWEIRIGTTDGQDDEHDENAFEILKFGVAKQCSTLELNSIQDISEDDDSNRFFLRGIPNLVDGDIVGVAVQQSDLPMVQFIINGEPLHHMAINRFRGSVYPAVWLPLPDALQVEFIWDEGQWKYEPPSAKFKAIMLARSIV
;
A
#
# COMPACT_ATOMS: atom_id res chain seq x y z
N MET A 1 -45.69 43.25 15.53
CA MET A 1 -44.31 42.74 15.46
C MET A 1 -44.37 41.21 15.40
N PRO A 2 -44.14 40.55 14.25
CA PRO A 2 -44.30 39.10 14.17
C PRO A 2 -42.97 38.39 14.46
N LYS A 3 -42.92 37.64 15.57
CA LYS A 3 -41.76 36.84 16.00
C LYS A 3 -41.66 35.48 15.29
N GLU A 4 -42.52 35.18 14.33
CA GLU A 4 -42.59 33.85 13.68
C GLU A 4 -41.69 33.68 12.44
N ALA A 5 -41.09 34.74 11.91
CA ALA A 5 -40.24 34.63 10.72
C ALA A 5 -38.80 34.15 11.02
N ALA A 6 -38.36 34.16 12.28
CA ALA A 6 -36.97 33.86 12.65
C ALA A 6 -36.68 32.35 12.84
N GLN A 7 -37.71 31.52 13.04
CA GLN A 7 -37.51 30.08 13.30
C GLN A 7 -37.39 29.21 12.03
N LYS A 8 -37.74 29.74 10.85
CA LYS A 8 -37.63 29.00 9.58
C LYS A 8 -36.28 29.14 8.86
N TRP A 9 -35.38 30.02 9.31
CA TRP A 9 -34.07 30.23 8.67
C TRP A 9 -32.95 29.30 9.18
N TRP A 10 -33.16 28.58 10.28
CA TRP A 10 -32.13 27.72 10.89
C TRP A 10 -32.16 26.25 10.42
N ALA A 11 -33.18 25.85 9.64
CA ALA A 11 -33.39 24.44 9.28
C ALA A 11 -32.71 23.99 7.97
N HIS A 12 -32.03 24.88 7.22
CA HIS A 12 -31.54 24.56 5.87
C HIS A 12 -30.01 24.47 5.69
N HIS A 13 -29.21 24.57 6.75
CA HIS A 13 -27.73 24.55 6.64
C HIS A 13 -27.02 23.57 7.58
N HIS A 14 -27.55 22.37 7.75
CA HIS A 14 -26.77 21.26 8.27
C HIS A 14 -26.87 20.08 7.30
N LEU A 15 -26.24 20.24 6.12
CA LEU A 15 -25.84 19.06 5.36
C LEU A 15 -24.85 18.30 6.23
N PRO A 16 -25.08 17.00 6.53
CA PRO A 16 -24.13 16.21 7.27
C PRO A 16 -22.83 16.18 6.46
N VAL A 17 -21.77 16.80 6.99
CA VAL A 17 -20.42 16.58 6.50
C VAL A 17 -20.16 15.09 6.71
N LYS A 18 -20.22 14.32 5.61
CA LYS A 18 -19.82 12.91 5.62
C LYS A 18 -18.38 12.87 6.09
N LYS A 19 -18.15 12.53 7.36
CA LYS A 19 -16.81 12.23 7.87
C LYS A 19 -16.33 11.03 7.06
N LYS A 20 -15.35 11.23 6.17
CA LYS A 20 -14.62 10.12 5.56
C LYS A 20 -13.95 9.37 6.72
N THR A 21 -14.45 8.19 7.05
CA THR A 21 -13.71 7.24 7.87
C THR A 21 -12.45 6.90 7.08
N ALA A 22 -11.28 7.13 7.66
CA ALA A 22 -10.03 6.70 7.03
C ALA A 22 -10.09 5.17 6.89
N SER A 23 -9.82 4.67 5.70
CA SER A 23 -9.75 3.25 5.36
C SER A 23 -8.34 2.96 4.87
N PHE A 24 -7.79 1.80 5.21
CA PHE A 24 -6.51 1.39 4.64
C PHE A 24 -6.69 1.09 3.17
N ALA A 25 -5.99 1.85 2.36
CA ALA A 25 -6.05 1.74 0.92
C ALA A 25 -4.76 2.29 0.29
N VAL A 26 -4.33 1.73 -0.83
CA VAL A 26 -3.50 2.43 -1.80
C VAL A 26 -4.28 3.62 -2.36
N ASP A 27 -3.65 4.79 -2.26
CA ASP A 27 -4.24 6.05 -2.63
C ASP A 27 -3.80 6.43 -4.03
N ALA A 28 -4.72 6.41 -4.98
CA ALA A 28 -4.46 6.89 -6.34
C ALA A 28 -3.98 8.36 -6.35
N ALA A 29 -4.37 9.18 -5.37
CA ALA A 29 -3.91 10.56 -5.27
C ALA A 29 -2.44 10.69 -4.84
N HIS A 30 -1.91 9.69 -4.13
CA HIS A 30 -0.51 9.63 -3.69
C HIS A 30 0.32 8.64 -4.50
N SER A 31 -0.23 8.07 -5.56
CA SER A 31 0.43 7.13 -6.46
C SER A 31 0.71 7.79 -7.82
N SER A 32 1.60 7.20 -8.62
CA SER A 32 1.82 7.65 -10.01
C SER A 32 0.48 7.63 -10.78
N SER A 33 0.26 8.58 -11.69
CA SER A 33 -1.05 8.70 -12.39
C SER A 33 -1.39 7.52 -13.29
N THR A 34 -0.41 6.68 -13.58
CA THR A 34 -0.52 5.44 -14.34
C THR A 34 -0.88 4.24 -13.48
N ILE A 35 -0.99 4.40 -12.16
CA ILE A 35 -1.44 3.35 -11.24
C ILE A 35 -2.95 3.32 -11.21
N GLU A 36 -3.51 2.15 -11.47
CA GLU A 36 -4.94 1.87 -11.36
C GLU A 36 -5.19 1.04 -10.10
N VAL A 37 -6.15 1.49 -9.29
CA VAL A 37 -6.55 0.79 -8.06
C VAL A 37 -7.98 0.32 -8.24
N THR A 38 -8.18 -0.99 -8.21
CA THR A 38 -9.50 -1.63 -8.32
C THR A 38 -9.80 -2.43 -7.05
N LYS A 39 -11.08 -2.59 -6.72
CA LYS A 39 -11.48 -3.51 -5.65
C LYS A 39 -11.32 -4.93 -6.15
N GLY A 40 -10.68 -5.80 -5.36
CA GLY A 40 -10.61 -7.22 -5.62
C GLY A 40 -12.02 -7.81 -5.73
N ALA A 41 -12.21 -8.67 -6.72
CA ALA A 41 -13.44 -9.44 -6.87
C ALA A 41 -13.48 -10.46 -5.72
N THR A 42 -14.13 -10.10 -4.62
CA THR A 42 -14.57 -11.08 -3.63
C THR A 42 -15.65 -11.91 -4.29
N GLY A 43 -15.35 -13.17 -4.58
CA GLY A 43 -16.37 -14.15 -4.94
C GLY A 43 -17.41 -14.18 -3.81
N ASP A 44 -18.67 -14.09 -4.22
CA ASP A 44 -19.90 -14.09 -3.42
C ASP A 44 -20.41 -12.72 -2.95
N GLU A 45 -21.58 -12.37 -3.50
CA GLU A 45 -22.39 -11.19 -3.23
C GLU A 45 -22.88 -11.18 -1.77
N GLU A 46 -22.06 -10.71 -0.83
CA GLU A 46 -22.56 -10.23 0.47
C GLU A 46 -22.15 -8.77 0.70
N GLU A 47 -23.16 -7.95 1.03
CA GLU A 47 -23.04 -6.53 1.38
C GLU A 47 -22.05 -6.31 2.53
N CYS A 48 -20.77 -6.07 2.18
CA CYS A 48 -19.75 -5.73 3.16
C CYS A 48 -19.73 -4.21 3.44
N ASN A 49 -20.40 -3.86 4.52
CA ASN A 49 -20.28 -2.60 5.23
C ASN A 49 -18.80 -2.32 5.58
N ASN A 50 -18.20 -1.25 5.04
CA ASN A 50 -16.89 -0.68 5.44
C ASN A 50 -15.64 -1.57 5.48
N ASN A 51 -15.60 -2.71 4.79
CA ASN A 51 -14.37 -3.51 4.75
C ASN A 51 -13.37 -2.92 3.75
N ASN A 52 -12.13 -2.76 4.24
CA ASN A 52 -10.91 -2.48 3.48
C ASN A 52 -10.62 -3.66 2.54
N GLY A 53 -11.49 -3.90 1.57
CA GLY A 53 -11.37 -5.05 0.67
C GLY A 53 -10.03 -5.03 -0.05
N ASP A 54 -9.52 -6.23 -0.30
CA ASP A 54 -8.29 -6.48 -1.06
C ASP A 54 -8.25 -5.56 -2.29
N GLN A 55 -7.18 -4.76 -2.41
CA GLN A 55 -7.05 -3.82 -3.52
C GLN A 55 -6.08 -4.36 -4.53
N ILE A 56 -6.56 -4.53 -5.75
CA ILE A 56 -5.74 -4.93 -6.88
C ILE A 56 -5.20 -3.67 -7.53
N ILE A 57 -3.88 -3.62 -7.64
CA ILE A 57 -3.12 -2.50 -8.17
C ILE A 57 -2.46 -2.95 -9.47
N ARG A 58 -2.66 -2.15 -10.51
CA ARG A 58 -2.12 -2.37 -11.85
C ARG A 58 -1.49 -1.07 -12.36
N GLY A 59 -0.80 -1.16 -13.49
CA GLY A 59 -0.18 -0.01 -14.11
C GLY A 59 1.30 0.11 -13.82
N LYS A 60 1.89 1.24 -14.21
CA LYS A 60 3.32 1.51 -14.05
C LYS A 60 3.53 2.60 -13.00
N GLY A 61 4.60 2.52 -12.23
CA GLY A 61 5.03 3.57 -11.32
C GLY A 61 4.93 3.17 -9.85
N LEU A 62 4.91 4.17 -8.97
CA LEU A 62 4.94 3.96 -7.54
C LEU A 62 3.51 3.99 -6.99
N ALA A 63 3.09 2.92 -6.35
CA ALA A 63 1.86 2.85 -5.57
C ALA A 63 2.16 3.09 -4.09
N LEU A 64 1.49 4.06 -3.48
CA LEU A 64 1.61 4.39 -2.04
C LEU A 64 0.28 4.15 -1.33
N SER A 65 0.37 3.63 -0.11
CA SER A 65 -0.78 3.66 0.81
C SER A 65 -1.20 5.10 1.18
N SER A 66 -2.47 5.25 1.56
CA SER A 66 -3.07 6.48 2.08
C SER A 66 -2.61 6.86 3.49
N VAL A 67 -1.95 5.95 4.20
CA VAL A 67 -1.68 6.07 5.64
C VAL A 67 -0.20 5.87 5.93
N SER A 68 0.41 6.83 6.61
CA SER A 68 1.79 6.68 7.07
C SER A 68 1.90 5.68 8.22
N ILE A 69 3.04 5.01 8.30
CA ILE A 69 3.39 4.15 9.43
C ILE A 69 3.76 5.04 10.61
N GLU A 70 2.87 5.14 11.59
CA GLU A 70 3.11 5.88 12.85
C GLU A 70 3.53 4.96 14.00
N GLN A 71 3.30 3.65 13.88
CA GLN A 71 3.72 2.67 14.88
C GLN A 71 5.23 2.44 14.84
N ASP A 72 5.76 1.98 15.97
CA ASP A 72 7.16 1.54 16.05
C ASP A 72 7.44 0.31 15.18
N SER A 73 6.44 -0.58 15.00
CA SER A 73 6.54 -1.70 14.08
C SER A 73 5.21 -2.00 13.39
N ALA A 74 5.30 -2.47 12.15
CA ALA A 74 4.16 -2.80 11.30
C ALA A 74 4.49 -3.93 10.31
N TYR A 75 3.48 -4.66 9.87
CA TYR A 75 3.58 -5.69 8.83
C TYR A 75 2.37 -5.66 7.90
N TRP A 76 2.60 -6.04 6.66
CA TRP A 76 1.58 -6.30 5.65
C TRP A 76 2.14 -7.30 4.62
N GLU A 77 1.24 -7.93 3.88
CA GLU A 77 1.59 -8.81 2.77
C GLU A 77 1.17 -8.20 1.44
N ILE A 78 1.88 -8.57 0.38
CA ILE A 78 1.59 -8.20 -0.99
C ILE A 78 1.57 -9.49 -1.81
N ARG A 79 0.42 -9.87 -2.36
CA ARG A 79 0.29 -10.99 -3.29
C ARG A 79 0.55 -10.51 -4.70
N ILE A 80 1.37 -11.26 -5.43
CA ILE A 80 1.72 -10.98 -6.82
C ILE A 80 0.79 -11.80 -7.71
N GLY A 81 0.32 -11.20 -8.79
CA GLY A 81 -0.46 -11.86 -9.81
C GLY A 81 -0.18 -11.33 -11.20
N THR A 82 -0.58 -12.12 -12.18
CA THR A 82 -0.67 -11.76 -13.59
C THR A 82 -2.12 -11.44 -13.94
N THR A 83 -2.30 -10.71 -15.04
CA THR A 83 -3.63 -10.44 -15.59
C THR A 83 -4.09 -11.65 -16.39
N ASP A 84 -5.15 -12.34 -15.93
CA ASP A 84 -5.71 -13.54 -16.58
C ASP A 84 -5.90 -13.36 -18.10
N GLY A 85 -5.29 -14.26 -18.90
CA GLY A 85 -5.53 -14.36 -20.35
C GLY A 85 -4.32 -14.19 -21.27
N GLN A 86 -3.10 -14.08 -20.73
CA GLN A 86 -1.85 -14.09 -21.51
C GLN A 86 -1.06 -15.38 -21.26
N ASP A 87 -1.56 -16.49 -21.81
CA ASP A 87 -0.97 -17.82 -21.62
C ASP A 87 0.34 -18.07 -22.38
N ASP A 88 0.84 -17.14 -23.20
CA ASP A 88 1.98 -17.41 -24.07
C ASP A 88 2.96 -16.22 -24.11
N GLU A 89 4.18 -16.43 -23.61
CA GLU A 89 5.33 -15.50 -23.62
C GLU A 89 5.28 -14.33 -22.61
N HIS A 90 5.10 -14.62 -21.33
CA HIS A 90 5.50 -13.66 -20.31
C HIS A 90 7.03 -13.59 -20.23
N ASP A 91 7.57 -12.38 -20.35
CA ASP A 91 8.96 -12.08 -20.04
C ASP A 91 9.21 -12.52 -18.58
N GLU A 92 9.99 -13.59 -18.38
CA GLU A 92 10.34 -14.11 -17.04
C GLU A 92 10.94 -13.01 -16.16
N ASN A 93 11.48 -11.94 -16.76
CA ASN A 93 12.04 -10.79 -16.07
C ASN A 93 11.00 -9.74 -15.64
N ALA A 94 9.71 -9.89 -15.99
CA ALA A 94 8.68 -8.91 -15.65
C ALA A 94 8.60 -8.68 -14.13
N PHE A 95 8.73 -9.76 -13.35
CA PHE A 95 8.70 -9.71 -11.89
C PHE A 95 10.01 -9.23 -11.26
N GLU A 96 11.15 -9.39 -11.94
CA GLU A 96 12.48 -9.02 -11.40
C GLU A 96 12.62 -7.52 -11.10
N ILE A 97 11.75 -6.70 -11.68
CA ILE A 97 11.77 -5.24 -11.56
C ILE A 97 10.73 -4.73 -10.53
N LEU A 98 9.92 -5.63 -9.92
CA LEU A 98 9.02 -5.25 -8.82
C LEU A 98 9.82 -4.89 -7.59
N LYS A 99 9.58 -3.70 -7.01
CA LYS A 99 10.28 -3.25 -5.81
C LYS A 99 9.32 -3.02 -4.66
N PHE A 100 9.66 -3.53 -3.48
CA PHE A 100 8.81 -3.53 -2.29
C PHE A 100 9.47 -2.77 -1.17
N GLY A 101 8.68 -2.15 -0.30
CA GLY A 101 9.17 -1.52 0.92
C GLY A 101 8.35 -0.32 1.33
N VAL A 102 9.03 0.79 1.63
CA VAL A 102 8.39 2.03 2.05
C VAL A 102 8.93 3.24 1.29
N ALA A 103 8.10 4.27 1.18
CA ALA A 103 8.48 5.54 0.58
C ALA A 103 8.00 6.72 1.42
N LYS A 104 8.66 7.86 1.31
CA LYS A 104 8.13 9.14 1.80
C LYS A 104 7.03 9.62 0.86
N GLN A 105 6.14 10.45 1.39
CA GLN A 105 5.13 11.10 0.56
C GLN A 105 5.81 11.96 -0.52
N CYS A 106 5.39 11.77 -1.77
CA CYS A 106 5.85 12.55 -2.91
C CYS A 106 4.65 13.25 -3.56
N SER A 107 4.91 14.37 -4.21
CA SER A 107 3.88 15.02 -5.04
C SER A 107 3.61 14.20 -6.30
N THR A 108 2.41 14.29 -6.86
CA THR A 108 2.04 13.62 -8.12
C THR A 108 2.98 13.97 -9.27
N LEU A 109 3.47 15.22 -9.32
CA LEU A 109 4.46 15.65 -10.32
C LEU A 109 5.79 14.91 -10.17
N GLU A 110 6.27 14.73 -8.94
CA GLU A 110 7.49 13.96 -8.67
C GLU A 110 7.27 12.49 -9.05
N LEU A 111 6.15 11.89 -8.64
CA LEU A 111 5.82 10.48 -8.92
C LEU A 111 5.75 10.17 -10.42
N ASN A 112 5.26 11.12 -11.21
CA ASN A 112 5.18 10.97 -12.66
C ASN A 112 6.52 11.20 -13.38
N SER A 113 7.51 11.78 -12.71
CA SER A 113 8.85 11.98 -13.26
C SER A 113 9.79 10.79 -13.03
N ILE A 114 9.42 9.89 -12.12
CA ILE A 114 10.19 8.68 -11.82
C ILE A 114 10.01 7.70 -12.98
N GLN A 115 11.10 7.36 -13.65
CA GLN A 115 11.12 6.32 -14.69
C GLN A 115 11.54 4.95 -14.14
N ASP A 116 12.41 4.97 -13.12
CA ASP A 116 12.86 3.82 -12.34
C ASP A 116 13.36 4.32 -10.98
N ILE A 117 13.32 3.46 -9.96
CA ILE A 117 13.82 3.74 -8.61
C ILE A 117 15.10 2.94 -8.39
N SER A 118 16.25 3.61 -8.46
CA SER A 118 17.53 3.01 -8.08
C SER A 118 17.51 2.53 -6.63
N GLU A 119 18.04 1.34 -6.35
CA GLU A 119 18.20 0.86 -4.97
C GLU A 119 19.25 1.64 -4.18
N ASP A 120 20.15 2.31 -4.90
CA ASP A 120 21.22 3.18 -4.42
C ASP A 120 20.83 4.67 -4.52
N ASP A 121 19.54 4.98 -4.60
CA ASP A 121 19.08 6.38 -4.60
C ASP A 121 19.33 7.05 -3.23
N ASP A 122 20.31 7.96 -3.20
CA ASP A 122 20.67 8.76 -2.04
C ASP A 122 19.61 9.83 -1.67
N SER A 123 18.50 9.93 -2.43
CA SER A 123 17.43 10.90 -2.14
C SER A 123 16.78 10.72 -0.77
N ASN A 124 16.98 9.56 -0.11
CA ASN A 124 16.38 9.22 1.19
C ASN A 124 14.84 9.32 1.15
N ARG A 125 14.25 9.08 -0.04
CA ARG A 125 12.81 9.10 -0.30
C ARG A 125 12.23 7.71 -0.50
N PHE A 126 12.94 6.84 -1.22
CA PHE A 126 12.50 5.50 -1.54
C PHE A 126 13.37 4.49 -0.81
N PHE A 127 12.73 3.60 -0.05
CA PHE A 127 13.36 2.51 0.66
C PHE A 127 12.72 1.23 0.14
N LEU A 128 13.02 0.93 -1.12
CA LEU A 128 12.48 -0.20 -1.86
C LEU A 128 13.61 -1.16 -2.26
N ARG A 129 13.28 -2.44 -2.40
CA ARG A 129 14.18 -3.49 -2.93
C ARG A 129 13.45 -4.35 -3.94
N GLY A 130 14.13 -4.63 -5.05
CA GLY A 130 13.69 -5.60 -6.04
C GLY A 130 13.93 -7.00 -5.52
N ILE A 131 12.91 -7.86 -5.45
CA ILE A 131 13.07 -9.24 -4.99
C ILE A 131 13.24 -10.13 -6.23
N PRO A 132 14.36 -10.87 -6.36
CA PRO A 132 14.63 -11.65 -7.56
C PRO A 132 13.82 -12.95 -7.58
N ASN A 133 13.60 -13.50 -8.78
CA ASN A 133 12.93 -14.79 -9.00
C ASN A 133 11.49 -14.87 -8.46
N LEU A 134 10.80 -13.74 -8.39
CA LEU A 134 9.37 -13.72 -8.07
C LEU A 134 8.56 -14.35 -9.20
N VAL A 135 7.52 -15.09 -8.83
CA VAL A 135 6.58 -15.70 -9.77
C VAL A 135 5.13 -15.34 -9.44
N ASP A 136 4.23 -15.63 -10.37
CA ASP A 136 2.79 -15.51 -10.15
C ASP A 136 2.34 -16.29 -8.90
N GLY A 137 1.52 -15.65 -8.06
CA GLY A 137 1.01 -16.22 -6.82
C GLY A 137 1.94 -16.12 -5.61
N ASP A 138 3.18 -15.65 -5.79
CA ASP A 138 4.08 -15.38 -4.66
C ASP A 138 3.52 -14.29 -3.75
N ILE A 139 3.85 -14.39 -2.47
CA ILE A 139 3.50 -13.37 -1.47
C ILE A 139 4.76 -12.84 -0.82
N VAL A 140 4.86 -11.52 -0.85
CA VAL A 140 5.92 -10.75 -0.21
C VAL A 140 5.38 -10.09 1.06
N GLY A 141 5.85 -10.55 2.21
CA GLY A 141 5.66 -9.88 3.49
C GLY A 141 6.68 -8.76 3.68
N VAL A 142 6.22 -7.59 4.12
CA VAL A 142 7.09 -6.45 4.46
C VAL A 142 6.92 -6.12 5.93
N ALA A 143 7.99 -6.29 6.70
CA ALA A 143 8.03 -5.97 8.12
C ALA A 143 8.87 -4.70 8.33
N VAL A 144 8.26 -3.69 8.96
CA VAL A 144 8.90 -2.40 9.25
C VAL A 144 9.04 -2.21 10.75
N GLN A 145 10.20 -1.74 11.20
CA GLN A 145 10.43 -1.28 12.56
C GLN A 145 11.32 -0.02 12.58
N GLN A 146 11.00 0.95 13.45
CA GLN A 146 11.69 2.24 13.46
C GLN A 146 12.84 2.31 14.48
N SER A 147 12.77 1.51 15.55
CA SER A 147 13.72 1.54 16.66
C SER A 147 14.94 0.62 16.48
N ASP A 148 14.78 -0.52 15.82
CA ASP A 148 15.81 -1.56 15.71
C ASP A 148 16.28 -1.78 14.27
N LEU A 149 17.49 -2.31 14.11
CA LEU A 149 17.96 -2.84 12.83
C LEU A 149 17.67 -4.35 12.73
N PRO A 150 17.36 -4.86 11.53
CA PRO A 150 17.07 -4.10 10.31
C PRO A 150 15.73 -3.36 10.35
N MET A 151 15.64 -2.19 9.72
CA MET A 151 14.43 -1.35 9.80
C MET A 151 13.32 -1.80 8.85
N VAL A 152 13.67 -2.36 7.70
CA VAL A 152 12.73 -3.05 6.81
C VAL A 152 13.26 -4.46 6.54
N GLN A 153 12.40 -5.45 6.66
CA GLN A 153 12.67 -6.86 6.38
C GLN A 153 11.65 -7.38 5.38
N PHE A 154 12.11 -8.26 4.50
CA PHE A 154 11.28 -8.90 3.49
C PHE A 154 11.16 -10.39 3.79
N ILE A 155 10.01 -10.94 3.49
CA ILE A 155 9.67 -12.35 3.65
C ILE A 155 9.03 -12.79 2.34
N ILE A 156 9.52 -13.84 1.70
CA ILE A 156 8.90 -14.41 0.51
C ILE A 156 8.35 -15.78 0.87
N ASN A 157 7.04 -15.95 0.74
CA ASN A 157 6.37 -17.21 1.05
C ASN A 157 6.72 -17.81 2.43
N GLY A 158 6.87 -16.96 3.44
CA GLY A 158 7.26 -17.35 4.81
C GLY A 158 8.77 -17.44 5.06
N GLU A 159 9.60 -17.33 4.03
CA GLU A 159 11.06 -17.39 4.14
C GLU A 159 11.68 -15.98 4.23
N PRO A 160 12.46 -15.66 5.28
CA PRO A 160 13.04 -14.32 5.46
C PRO A 160 14.22 -14.05 4.52
N LEU A 161 14.23 -12.87 3.91
CA LEU A 161 15.28 -12.39 3.01
C LEU A 161 16.23 -11.42 3.72
N HIS A 162 17.03 -11.93 4.67
CA HIS A 162 17.89 -11.10 5.54
C HIS A 162 18.89 -10.20 4.79
N HIS A 163 19.38 -10.64 3.63
CA HIS A 163 20.37 -9.90 2.84
C HIS A 163 19.77 -8.69 2.09
N MET A 164 18.44 -8.62 2.00
CA MET A 164 17.71 -7.53 1.32
C MET A 164 17.20 -6.48 2.32
N ALA A 165 17.55 -6.61 3.59
CA ALA A 165 17.10 -5.70 4.63
C ALA A 165 17.50 -4.25 4.36
N ILE A 166 16.59 -3.32 4.63
CA ILE A 166 16.86 -1.88 4.55
C ILE A 166 17.13 -1.33 5.94
N ASN A 167 18.20 -0.55 6.03
CA ASN A 167 18.61 0.11 7.27
C ASN A 167 18.50 1.62 7.12
N ARG A 168 18.38 2.32 8.26
CA ARG A 168 18.57 3.77 8.39
C ARG A 168 17.58 4.66 7.61
N PHE A 169 16.32 4.25 7.43
CA PHE A 169 15.29 5.22 7.02
C PHE A 169 14.85 6.07 8.22
N ARG A 170 14.41 7.31 7.96
CA ARG A 170 13.93 8.24 9.00
C ARG A 170 12.74 9.07 8.52
N GLY A 171 11.87 9.41 9.46
CA GLY A 171 10.68 10.23 9.24
C GLY A 171 9.45 9.37 8.87
N SER A 172 8.35 10.05 8.55
CA SER A 172 7.11 9.41 8.15
C SER A 172 7.27 8.72 6.80
N VAL A 173 6.94 7.44 6.76
CA VAL A 173 6.98 6.61 5.56
C VAL A 173 5.65 5.89 5.36
N TYR A 174 5.40 5.47 4.13
CA TYR A 174 4.18 4.84 3.67
C TYR A 174 4.55 3.50 3.03
N PRO A 175 3.79 2.41 3.27
CA PRO A 175 3.86 1.21 2.45
C PRO A 175 3.84 1.57 0.97
N ALA A 176 4.75 0.96 0.22
CA ALA A 176 4.92 1.28 -1.17
C ALA A 176 5.37 0.06 -1.98
N VAL A 177 4.93 0.02 -3.24
CA VAL A 177 5.38 -0.93 -4.25
C VAL A 177 5.59 -0.21 -5.57
N TRP A 178 6.67 -0.53 -6.26
CA TRP A 178 6.97 -0.03 -7.60
C TRP A 178 6.59 -1.08 -8.63
N LEU A 179 5.71 -0.71 -9.57
CA LEU A 179 5.30 -1.55 -10.69
C LEU A 179 6.04 -1.08 -11.96
N PRO A 180 6.81 -1.95 -12.62
CA PRO A 180 7.64 -1.57 -13.76
C PRO A 180 6.86 -1.48 -15.09
N LEU A 181 5.77 -2.24 -15.21
CA LEU A 181 5.07 -2.51 -16.46
C LEU A 181 3.56 -2.35 -16.29
N PRO A 182 2.87 -1.66 -17.24
CA PRO A 182 1.48 -1.27 -17.05
C PRO A 182 0.47 -2.41 -17.14
N ASP A 183 0.72 -3.45 -17.96
CA ASP A 183 -0.36 -4.31 -18.45
C ASP A 183 -0.22 -5.81 -18.13
N ALA A 184 0.92 -6.25 -17.59
CA ALA A 184 1.23 -7.67 -17.38
C ALA A 184 1.13 -8.12 -15.91
N LEU A 185 1.17 -7.17 -14.98
CA LEU A 185 1.34 -7.44 -13.56
C LEU A 185 0.27 -6.75 -12.74
N GLN A 186 -0.18 -7.46 -11.71
CA GLN A 186 -1.01 -6.91 -10.67
C GLN A 186 -0.46 -7.29 -9.31
N VAL A 187 -0.69 -6.45 -8.32
CA VAL A 187 -0.36 -6.74 -6.93
C VAL A 187 -1.54 -6.44 -6.04
N GLU A 188 -1.71 -7.25 -5.00
CA GLU A 188 -2.80 -7.14 -4.05
C GLU A 188 -2.22 -6.90 -2.66
N PHE A 189 -2.58 -5.80 -2.01
CA PHE A 189 -2.19 -5.54 -0.64
C PHE A 189 -3.13 -6.21 0.34
N ILE A 190 -2.56 -6.95 1.28
CA ILE A 190 -3.26 -7.66 2.35
C ILE A 190 -2.90 -6.96 3.67
N TRP A 191 -3.81 -6.08 4.11
CA TRP A 191 -3.60 -5.23 5.28
C TRP A 191 -4.02 -5.88 6.59
N ASP A 192 -5.04 -6.74 6.55
CA ASP A 192 -5.64 -7.35 7.74
C ASP A 192 -4.78 -8.52 8.25
N GLU A 193 -4.45 -8.49 9.54
CA GLU A 193 -3.72 -9.56 10.24
C GLU A 193 -4.45 -10.90 10.13
N GLY A 194 -5.78 -10.90 10.04
CA GLY A 194 -6.57 -12.12 9.86
C GLY A 194 -6.49 -12.75 8.46
N GLN A 195 -5.98 -12.02 7.47
CA GLN A 195 -5.87 -12.46 6.07
C GLN A 195 -4.44 -12.81 5.65
N TRP A 196 -3.43 -12.58 6.51
CA TRP A 196 -2.06 -12.93 6.20
C TRP A 196 -1.89 -14.44 6.04
N LYS A 197 -1.15 -14.84 5.01
CA LYS A 197 -0.83 -16.25 4.77
C LYS A 197 0.40 -16.69 5.58
N TYR A 198 1.35 -15.81 5.80
CA TYR A 198 2.60 -16.08 6.50
C TYR A 198 2.74 -15.21 7.75
N GLU A 199 3.43 -15.77 8.75
CA GLU A 199 3.66 -15.05 10.00
C GLU A 199 4.76 -13.98 9.81
N PRO A 200 4.63 -12.83 10.48
CA PRO A 200 5.72 -11.85 10.51
C PRO A 200 6.93 -12.39 11.30
N PRO A 201 8.12 -11.75 11.22
CA PRO A 201 9.35 -12.27 11.83
C PRO A 201 9.30 -12.38 13.35
N SER A 202 8.35 -11.71 14.01
CA SER A 202 8.09 -11.83 15.44
C SER A 202 6.71 -11.28 15.80
N ALA A 203 6.19 -11.64 16.97
CA ALA A 203 4.86 -11.22 17.43
C ALA A 203 4.69 -9.71 17.67
N LYS A 204 5.76 -8.91 17.65
CA LYS A 204 5.69 -7.45 17.84
C LYS A 204 5.12 -6.73 16.61
N PHE A 205 5.34 -7.30 15.42
CA PHE A 205 4.82 -6.74 14.19
C PHE A 205 3.32 -6.98 14.11
N LYS A 206 2.58 -5.92 13.83
CA LYS A 206 1.11 -5.91 13.77
C LYS A 206 0.65 -5.21 12.51
N ALA A 207 -0.62 -5.39 12.16
CA ALA A 207 -1.22 -4.65 11.07
C ALA A 207 -1.06 -3.14 11.31
N ILE A 208 -0.98 -2.40 10.22
CA ILE A 208 -0.91 -0.94 10.30
C ILE A 208 -2.16 -0.43 11.01
N MET A 209 -1.99 0.51 11.92
CA MET A 209 -3.07 1.15 12.69
C MET A 209 -3.28 2.58 12.21
N LEU A 210 -4.56 2.94 11.97
CA LEU A 210 -4.91 4.30 11.58
C LEU A 210 -4.58 5.24 12.72
N ALA A 211 -3.94 6.35 12.40
CA ALA A 211 -3.75 7.46 13.32
C ALA A 211 -5.12 7.86 13.89
N ARG A 212 -5.33 7.61 15.18
CA ARG A 212 -6.52 8.09 15.88
C ARG A 212 -6.17 9.43 16.50
N SER A 213 -6.85 10.49 16.07
CA SER A 213 -6.85 11.75 16.82
C SER A 213 -7.35 11.43 18.22
N ILE A 214 -6.53 11.73 19.24
CA ILE A 214 -7.03 11.91 20.59
C ILE A 214 -7.94 13.14 20.51
N VAL A 215 -9.23 12.94 20.80
CA VAL A 215 -10.24 13.99 20.90
C VAL A 215 -10.29 14.48 22.34
#